data_AF-A0A1W1ZCK0-F1
#
_entry.id   AF-A0A1W1ZCK0-F1
#
_cell.length_a   1.000
_cell.length_b   1.000
_cell.length_c   1.000
_cell.angle_alpha   90.00
_cell.angle_beta   90.00
_cell.angle_gamma   90.00
#
_symmetry.space_group_name_H-M   'P 1'
#
loop_
_entity.id
_entity.type
_entity.pdbx_description
1 polymer ?
#
loop_
_entity_poly.entity_id
_entity_poly.type
_entity_poly.pdbx_seq_one_letter_code
_entity_poly.pdbx_strand_id
1 'polypeptide(L)'
;MEIQLYNQNGLAGIPKRELEISEALDSRMINVIPDVELFEIFKSAVTAAYAIANFTAPKGVEYSVMIDQVMRICKKTYGTIRENEVTIAITRGVLGEYGEFMGLSIKSFTWFVKSYLAEESRIKILAERNKPKETKPEPTLEEQKRDFIQRLEMLYILHIIGKTILQTEATHYFEKLWEAKVIRFTQEQKDELKRKAFEHLTAAKNPTLSKTKDQYDKLKTVYNSFLSAGVEGNEVKRYAMYLGLLKWFDDLKAFDREIRDEIEY
;
A
#
# COMPACT_ATOMS: atom_id res chain seq x y z
N MET A 1 -10.84 -33.09 -16.08
CA MET A 1 -10.59 -31.76 -16.65
C MET A 1 -10.87 -30.76 -15.54
N GLU A 2 -9.89 -30.60 -14.65
CA GLU A 2 -9.96 -29.67 -13.53
C GLU A 2 -9.09 -28.47 -13.87
N ILE A 3 -9.70 -27.29 -13.76
CA ILE A 3 -9.09 -26.01 -14.06
C ILE A 3 -8.15 -25.68 -12.89
N GLN A 4 -6.85 -25.84 -13.10
CA GLN A 4 -5.83 -25.26 -12.22
C GLN A 4 -5.75 -23.77 -12.52
N LEU A 5 -6.41 -22.96 -11.69
CA LEU A 5 -6.18 -21.53 -11.63
C LEU A 5 -4.80 -21.28 -11.01
N TYR A 6 -3.82 -21.05 -11.87
CA TYR A 6 -2.57 -20.40 -11.52
C TYR A 6 -2.87 -19.00 -10.98
N ASN A 7 -2.59 -18.78 -9.69
CA ASN A 7 -2.69 -17.46 -9.07
C ASN A 7 -1.30 -16.90 -8.80
N GLN A 8 -1.08 -15.70 -9.33
CA GLN A 8 0.15 -14.92 -9.32
C GLN A 8 0.44 -14.44 -7.90
N ASN A 9 1.42 -15.02 -7.21
CA ASN A 9 2.23 -14.43 -6.13
C ASN A 9 3.22 -15.52 -5.70
N GLY A 10 4.52 -15.32 -5.91
CA GLY A 10 5.57 -16.33 -5.75
C GLY A 10 5.77 -16.88 -4.33
N LEU A 11 4.83 -17.69 -3.83
CA LEU A 11 4.84 -18.36 -2.53
C LEU A 11 4.75 -19.90 -2.68
N ALA A 12 5.16 -20.44 -3.82
CA ALA A 12 5.27 -21.88 -4.01
C ALA A 12 6.48 -22.39 -3.22
N GLY A 13 6.22 -22.95 -2.03
CA GLY A 13 7.23 -23.68 -1.24
C GLY A 13 7.32 -23.32 0.24
N ILE A 14 6.60 -22.30 0.72
CA ILE A 14 6.63 -21.91 2.14
C ILE A 14 5.66 -22.83 2.93
N PRO A 15 6.13 -23.58 3.94
CA PRO A 15 5.26 -24.34 4.82
C PRO A 15 4.15 -23.47 5.42
N LYS A 16 2.92 -24.00 5.52
CA LYS A 16 1.73 -23.28 6.05
C LYS A 16 2.01 -22.51 7.36
N ARG A 17 2.85 -23.08 8.23
CA ARG A 17 3.28 -22.49 9.51
C ARG A 17 4.07 -21.19 9.33
N GLU A 18 4.98 -21.15 8.36
CA GLU A 18 5.82 -20.00 8.08
C GLU A 18 5.02 -18.88 7.40
N LEU A 19 4.05 -19.24 6.54
CA LEU A 19 3.11 -18.29 5.94
C LEU A 19 2.28 -17.59 7.03
N GLU A 20 1.70 -18.34 7.96
CA GLU A 20 0.92 -17.80 9.08
C GLU A 20 1.74 -16.86 9.97
N ILE A 21 3.00 -17.20 10.27
CA ILE A 21 3.90 -16.32 11.03
C ILE A 21 4.22 -15.06 10.23
N SER A 22 4.49 -15.19 8.93
CA SER A 22 4.77 -14.05 8.05
C SER A 22 3.59 -13.07 8.03
N GLU A 23 2.37 -13.54 7.79
CA GLU A 23 1.16 -12.70 7.79
C GLU A 23 0.94 -12.01 9.16
N ALA A 24 1.20 -12.71 10.26
CA ALA A 24 1.06 -12.14 11.60
C ALA A 24 2.04 -10.98 11.86
N LEU A 25 3.24 -11.03 11.27
CA LEU A 25 4.27 -9.99 11.40
C LEU A 25 3.89 -8.64 10.77
N ASP A 26 2.86 -8.63 9.91
CA ASP A 26 2.33 -7.42 9.25
C ASP A 26 1.34 -6.64 10.13
N SER A 27 0.84 -7.25 11.21
CA SER A 27 -0.03 -6.59 12.18
C SER A 27 0.74 -5.67 13.14
N ARG A 28 0.01 -4.86 13.93
CA ARG A 28 0.61 -3.83 14.80
C ARG A 28 1.35 -4.48 15.98
N MET A 29 2.40 -3.82 16.45
CA MET A 29 3.09 -4.20 17.69
C MET A 29 2.19 -3.90 18.90
N ILE A 30 2.18 -4.77 19.90
CA ILE A 30 1.29 -4.57 21.06
C ILE A 30 1.64 -3.33 21.91
N ASN A 31 2.88 -2.82 21.84
CA ASN A 31 3.27 -1.60 22.55
C ASN A 31 2.65 -0.32 21.96
N VAL A 32 2.25 -0.32 20.68
CA VAL A 32 1.60 0.84 20.03
C VAL A 32 0.06 0.80 20.08
N ILE A 33 -0.52 -0.32 20.53
CA ILE A 33 -1.96 -0.50 20.60
C ILE A 33 -2.51 0.08 21.93
N PRO A 34 -3.61 0.86 21.92
CA PRO A 34 -4.27 1.32 23.14
C PRO A 34 -4.71 0.17 24.06
N ASP A 35 -4.62 0.35 25.38
CA ASP A 35 -4.90 -0.71 26.37
C ASP A 35 -6.30 -1.31 26.24
N VAL A 36 -7.31 -0.50 25.95
CA VAL A 36 -8.70 -0.96 25.77
C VAL A 36 -8.83 -1.91 24.58
N GLU A 37 -8.16 -1.60 23.48
CA GLU A 37 -8.15 -2.44 22.27
C GLU A 37 -7.33 -3.71 22.49
N LEU A 38 -6.16 -3.57 23.11
CA LEU A 38 -5.29 -4.71 23.42
C LEU A 38 -5.96 -5.70 24.38
N PHE A 39 -6.75 -5.20 25.34
CA PHE A 39 -7.51 -6.04 26.25
C PHE A 39 -8.49 -6.95 25.50
N GLU A 40 -9.24 -6.42 24.52
CA GLU A 40 -10.18 -7.22 23.73
C GLU A 40 -9.47 -8.23 22.82
N ILE A 41 -8.27 -7.91 22.32
CA ILE A 41 -7.43 -8.86 21.57
C ILE A 41 -7.04 -10.05 22.46
N PHE A 42 -6.47 -9.79 23.64
CA PHE A 42 -6.10 -10.86 24.57
C PHE A 42 -7.31 -11.66 25.04
N LYS A 43 -8.43 -10.98 25.34
CA LYS A 43 -9.68 -11.64 25.72
C LYS A 43 -10.21 -12.55 24.63
N SER A 44 -10.19 -12.11 23.37
CA SER A 44 -10.61 -12.92 22.23
C SER A 44 -9.71 -14.15 22.08
N ALA A 45 -8.39 -13.97 22.08
CA ALA A 45 -7.42 -15.06 21.96
C ALA A 45 -7.54 -16.09 23.09
N VAL A 46 -7.64 -15.64 24.34
CA VAL A 46 -7.82 -16.53 25.50
C VAL A 46 -9.15 -17.26 25.42
N THR A 47 -10.25 -16.57 25.08
CA THR A 47 -11.58 -17.20 24.96
C THR A 47 -11.58 -18.29 23.89
N ALA A 48 -10.96 -18.05 22.73
CA ALA A 48 -10.80 -19.04 21.68
C ALA A 48 -9.96 -20.24 22.15
N ALA A 49 -8.91 -20.00 22.94
CA ALA A 49 -8.08 -21.05 23.53
C ALA A 49 -8.89 -22.02 24.40
N TYR A 50 -9.81 -21.52 25.23
CA TYR A 50 -10.71 -22.37 26.02
C TYR A 50 -11.58 -23.28 25.14
N ALA A 51 -12.14 -22.73 24.06
CA ALA A 51 -12.94 -23.51 23.12
C ALA A 51 -12.11 -24.61 22.45
N ILE A 52 -10.88 -24.31 22.02
CA ILE A 52 -9.95 -25.28 21.42
C ILE A 52 -9.59 -26.40 22.40
N ALA A 53 -9.40 -26.06 23.68
CA ALA A 53 -9.08 -27.01 24.73
C ALA A 53 -10.26 -27.91 25.14
N ASN A 54 -11.48 -27.67 24.63
CA ASN A 54 -12.74 -28.22 25.13
C ASN A 54 -13.05 -27.85 26.60
N PHE A 55 -12.66 -26.65 27.03
CA PHE A 55 -13.01 -26.10 28.33
C PHE A 55 -14.07 -25.00 28.19
N THR A 56 -14.90 -24.84 29.22
CA THR A 56 -15.79 -23.69 29.31
C THR A 56 -14.99 -22.45 29.72
N ALA A 57 -15.02 -21.40 28.90
CA ALA A 57 -14.38 -20.13 29.24
C ALA A 57 -14.97 -19.54 30.54
N PRO A 58 -14.12 -19.17 31.53
CA PRO A 58 -14.57 -18.51 32.74
C PRO A 58 -15.29 -17.20 32.43
N LYS A 59 -16.20 -16.80 33.32
CA LYS A 59 -16.97 -15.54 33.20
C LYS A 59 -16.76 -14.70 34.45
N GLY A 60 -16.97 -13.39 34.33
CA GLY A 60 -16.95 -12.46 35.46
C GLY A 60 -15.61 -11.74 35.66
N VAL A 61 -15.49 -11.08 36.82
CA VAL A 61 -14.41 -10.13 37.12
C VAL A 61 -13.04 -10.81 37.14
N GLU A 62 -12.93 -12.00 37.71
CA GLU A 62 -11.65 -12.73 37.83
C GLU A 62 -11.03 -13.05 36.46
N TYR A 63 -11.87 -13.41 35.49
CA TYR A 63 -11.44 -13.64 34.11
C TYR A 63 -10.87 -12.36 33.48
N SER A 64 -11.58 -11.24 33.62
CA SER A 64 -11.13 -9.94 33.13
C SER A 64 -9.83 -9.48 33.80
N VAL A 65 -9.69 -9.67 35.12
CA VAL A 65 -8.47 -9.31 35.85
C VAL A 65 -7.28 -10.15 35.37
N MET A 66 -7.49 -11.44 35.13
CA MET A 66 -6.45 -12.33 34.59
C MET A 66 -5.99 -11.88 33.21
N ILE A 67 -6.93 -11.58 32.31
CA ILE A 67 -6.63 -11.07 30.96
C ILE A 67 -5.83 -9.77 31.04
N ASP A 68 -6.26 -8.81 31.87
CA ASP A 68 -5.56 -7.54 32.05
C ASP A 68 -4.13 -7.76 32.56
N GLN A 69 -3.92 -8.69 33.50
CA GLN A 69 -2.58 -9.00 34.00
C GLN A 69 -1.69 -9.66 32.94
N VAL A 70 -2.20 -10.64 32.18
CA VAL A 70 -1.44 -11.24 31.06
C VAL A 70 -1.08 -10.19 30.02
N MET A 71 -2.04 -9.35 29.65
CA MET A 71 -1.85 -8.25 28.70
C MET A 71 -0.75 -7.30 29.18
N ARG A 72 -0.82 -6.82 30.44
CA ARG A 72 0.18 -5.90 31.00
C ARG A 72 1.57 -6.51 31.06
N ILE A 73 1.69 -7.78 31.44
CA ILE A 73 2.98 -8.50 31.44
C ILE A 73 3.52 -8.58 30.01
N CYS A 74 2.70 -9.00 29.06
CA CYS A 74 3.13 -9.12 27.66
C CYS A 74 3.51 -7.77 27.07
N LYS A 75 2.73 -6.71 27.30
CA LYS A 75 3.04 -5.37 26.81
C LYS A 75 4.34 -4.83 27.41
N LYS A 76 4.59 -5.07 28.69
CA LYS A 76 5.81 -4.63 29.39
C LYS A 76 7.06 -5.41 28.98
N THR A 77 6.95 -6.73 28.84
CA THR A 77 8.12 -7.62 28.64
C THR A 77 8.36 -7.95 27.17
N TYR A 78 7.29 -8.03 26.38
CA TYR A 78 7.29 -8.50 25.00
C TYR A 78 6.66 -7.48 24.03
N GLY A 79 6.80 -6.18 24.29
CA GLY A 79 6.07 -5.13 23.58
C GLY A 79 6.23 -5.10 22.06
N THR A 80 7.27 -5.73 21.51
CA THR A 80 7.53 -5.81 20.06
C THR A 80 6.80 -6.96 19.36
N ILE A 81 6.18 -7.89 20.08
CA ILE A 81 5.31 -8.92 19.48
C ILE A 81 4.13 -8.24 18.79
N ARG A 82 3.63 -8.83 17.70
CA ARG A 82 2.44 -8.34 17.01
C ARG A 82 1.15 -8.89 17.61
N GLU A 83 0.06 -8.18 17.43
CA GLU A 83 -1.27 -8.59 17.92
C GLU A 83 -1.70 -9.97 17.37
N ASN A 84 -1.48 -10.25 16.09
CA ASN A 84 -1.84 -11.55 15.50
C ASN A 84 -0.94 -12.68 16.01
N GLU A 85 0.32 -12.38 16.32
CA GLU A 85 1.26 -13.34 16.89
C GLU A 85 0.82 -13.80 18.30
N VAL A 86 0.16 -12.93 19.08
CA VAL A 86 -0.40 -13.30 20.39
C VAL A 86 -1.45 -14.41 20.25
N THR A 87 -2.36 -14.29 19.28
CA THR A 87 -3.39 -15.29 19.01
C THR A 87 -2.77 -16.63 18.61
N ILE A 88 -1.76 -16.60 17.74
CA ILE A 88 -1.03 -17.80 17.31
C ILE A 88 -0.33 -18.44 18.51
N ALA A 89 0.39 -17.66 19.32
CA ALA A 89 1.11 -18.14 20.48
C ALA A 89 0.20 -18.86 21.48
N ILE A 90 -0.94 -18.25 21.80
CA ILE A 90 -1.93 -18.83 22.71
C ILE A 90 -2.54 -20.11 22.13
N THR A 91 -2.92 -20.09 20.85
CA THR A 91 -3.51 -21.24 20.16
C THR A 91 -2.59 -22.45 20.16
N ARG A 92 -1.34 -22.27 19.71
CA ARG A 92 -0.33 -23.34 19.68
C ARG A 92 0.06 -23.81 21.07
N GLY A 93 0.12 -22.89 22.04
CA GLY A 93 0.35 -23.24 23.43
C GLY A 93 -0.73 -24.16 24.00
N VAL A 94 -2.00 -23.87 23.73
CA VAL A 94 -3.11 -24.75 24.13
C VAL A 94 -3.10 -26.10 23.42
N LEU A 95 -2.63 -26.15 22.18
CA LEU A 95 -2.42 -27.40 21.43
C LEU A 95 -1.19 -28.20 21.91
N GLY A 96 -0.48 -27.73 22.93
CA GLY A 96 0.63 -28.44 23.57
C GLY A 96 2.00 -28.16 22.98
N GLU A 97 2.12 -27.26 22.01
CA GLU A 97 3.42 -26.98 21.35
C GLU A 97 4.42 -26.27 22.27
N TYR A 98 3.93 -25.54 23.27
CA TYR A 98 4.75 -24.71 24.17
C TYR A 98 4.65 -25.11 25.64
N GLY A 99 4.06 -26.27 25.92
CA GLY A 99 3.82 -26.78 27.26
C GLY A 99 2.34 -27.01 27.54
N GLU A 100 2.05 -27.36 28.79
CA GLU A 100 0.71 -27.80 29.19
C GLU A 100 -0.24 -26.64 29.49
N PHE A 101 -1.47 -26.76 29.00
CA PHE A 101 -2.55 -25.83 29.32
C PHE A 101 -3.23 -26.20 30.63
N MET A 102 -3.07 -25.34 31.64
CA MET A 102 -3.56 -25.55 33.01
C MET A 102 -4.87 -24.79 33.30
N GLY A 103 -5.62 -24.39 32.26
CA GLY A 103 -6.81 -23.55 32.43
C GLY A 103 -6.47 -22.09 32.72
N LEU A 104 -7.11 -21.50 33.74
CA LEU A 104 -7.02 -20.05 34.03
C LEU A 104 -5.68 -19.72 34.70
N SER A 105 -4.62 -19.57 33.90
CA SER A 105 -3.26 -19.43 34.39
C SER A 105 -2.48 -18.34 33.64
N ILE A 106 -2.18 -17.25 34.34
CA ILE A 106 -1.31 -16.17 33.83
C ILE A 106 0.04 -16.72 33.40
N LYS A 107 0.58 -17.66 34.19
CA LYS A 107 1.86 -18.33 33.90
C LYS A 107 1.81 -19.08 32.57
N SER A 108 0.72 -19.79 32.29
CA SER A 108 0.58 -20.55 31.04
C SER A 108 0.55 -19.62 29.83
N PHE A 109 -0.33 -18.60 29.82
CA PHE A 109 -0.45 -17.70 28.68
C PHE A 109 0.81 -16.85 28.44
N THR A 110 1.44 -16.36 29.50
CA THR A 110 2.72 -15.62 29.37
C THR A 110 3.86 -16.53 28.89
N TRP A 111 3.86 -17.81 29.30
CA TRP A 111 4.82 -18.80 28.83
C TRP A 111 4.63 -19.16 27.35
N PHE A 112 3.39 -19.26 26.87
CA PHE A 112 3.10 -19.49 25.45
C PHE A 112 3.62 -18.36 24.57
N VAL A 113 3.37 -17.12 24.96
CA VAL A 113 3.91 -15.93 24.27
C VAL A 113 5.44 -15.95 24.27
N LYS A 114 6.07 -16.22 25.42
CA LYS A 114 7.53 -16.33 25.53
C LYS A 114 8.09 -17.41 24.60
N SER A 115 7.46 -18.58 24.56
CA SER A 115 7.91 -19.73 23.78
C SER A 115 7.77 -19.48 22.28
N TYR A 116 6.66 -18.86 21.84
CA TYR A 116 6.46 -18.43 20.47
C TYR A 116 7.56 -17.45 20.01
N LEU A 117 7.95 -16.50 20.86
CA LEU A 117 9.03 -15.55 20.53
C LEU A 117 10.39 -16.22 20.34
N ALA A 118 10.61 -17.38 20.97
CA ALA A 118 11.82 -18.18 20.84
C ALA A 118 11.74 -19.21 19.70
N GLU A 119 10.63 -19.27 18.95
CA GLU A 119 10.46 -20.24 17.87
C GLU A 119 11.43 -19.95 16.72
N GLU A 120 12.20 -20.95 16.30
CA GLU A 120 13.23 -20.80 15.26
C GLU A 120 12.67 -20.28 13.92
N SER A 121 11.48 -20.75 13.53
CA SER A 121 10.81 -20.32 12.29
C SER A 121 10.54 -18.81 12.30
N ARG A 122 10.04 -18.29 13.43
CA ARG A 122 9.79 -16.86 13.63
C ARG A 122 11.08 -16.05 13.59
N ILE A 123 12.13 -16.53 14.26
CA ILE A 123 13.45 -15.88 14.26
C ILE A 123 14.00 -15.80 12.83
N LYS A 124 13.90 -16.88 12.05
CA LYS A 124 14.34 -16.93 10.64
C LYS A 124 13.57 -15.93 9.77
N ILE A 125 12.23 -15.94 9.84
CA ILE A 125 11.39 -15.02 9.05
C ILE A 125 11.66 -13.56 9.43
N LEU A 126 11.81 -13.26 10.72
CA LEU A 126 12.17 -11.91 11.16
C LEU A 126 13.56 -11.50 10.67
N ALA A 127 14.54 -12.41 10.73
CA ALA A 127 15.87 -12.13 10.21
C ALA A 127 15.81 -11.83 8.70
N GLU A 128 15.04 -12.58 7.92
CA GLU A 128 14.86 -12.35 6.49
C GLU A 128 14.15 -11.02 6.19
N ARG A 129 13.10 -10.66 6.94
CA ARG A 129 12.41 -9.37 6.79
C ARG A 129 13.29 -8.18 7.18
N ASN A 130 14.15 -8.37 8.17
CA ASN A 130 15.07 -7.34 8.66
C ASN A 130 16.41 -7.34 7.91
N LYS A 131 16.66 -8.28 6.99
CA LYS A 131 17.81 -8.17 6.09
C LYS A 131 17.67 -6.80 5.41
N PRO A 132 18.71 -5.95 5.44
CA PRO A 132 18.71 -4.78 4.59
C PRO A 132 18.41 -5.30 3.19
N LYS A 133 17.29 -4.86 2.60
CA LYS A 133 17.01 -5.18 1.21
C LYS A 133 18.29 -4.79 0.48
N GLU A 134 18.95 -5.77 -0.12
CA GLU A 134 20.13 -5.49 -0.94
C GLU A 134 19.70 -4.32 -1.82
N THR A 135 20.38 -3.19 -1.64
CA THR A 135 20.15 -2.04 -2.50
C THR A 135 20.42 -2.60 -3.88
N LYS A 136 19.36 -2.84 -4.65
CA LYS A 136 19.51 -3.22 -6.05
C LYS A 136 20.52 -2.23 -6.59
N PRO A 137 21.61 -2.69 -7.25
CA PRO A 137 22.58 -1.75 -7.80
C PRO A 137 21.79 -0.69 -8.57
N GLU A 138 22.11 0.58 -8.34
CA GLU A 138 21.45 1.64 -9.08
C GLU A 138 21.52 1.26 -10.56
N PRO A 139 20.37 1.19 -11.26
CA PRO A 139 20.39 0.77 -12.65
C PRO A 139 21.37 1.65 -13.41
N THR A 140 22.16 1.03 -14.27
CA THR A 140 23.10 1.76 -15.12
C THR A 140 22.33 2.80 -15.95
N LEU A 141 23.02 3.84 -16.43
CA LEU A 141 22.38 4.85 -17.29
C LEU A 141 21.68 4.22 -18.51
N GLU A 142 22.25 3.15 -19.07
CA GLU A 142 21.66 2.40 -20.17
C GLU A 142 20.40 1.62 -19.78
N GLU A 143 20.36 1.02 -18.58
CA GLU A 143 19.15 0.39 -18.06
C GLU A 143 18.05 1.42 -17.77
N GLN A 144 18.41 2.57 -17.19
CA GLN A 144 17.46 3.66 -16.97
C GLN A 144 16.86 4.18 -18.28
N LYS A 145 17.69 4.35 -19.32
CA LYS A 145 17.24 4.73 -20.67
C LYS A 145 16.28 3.68 -21.25
N ARG A 146 16.67 2.41 -21.21
CA ARG A 146 15.86 1.31 -21.73
C ARG A 146 14.50 1.26 -21.03
N ASP A 147 14.50 1.35 -19.70
CA ASP A 147 13.28 1.27 -18.90
C ASP A 147 12.38 2.50 -19.14
N PHE A 148 12.97 3.69 -19.33
CA PHE A 148 12.26 4.91 -19.73
C PHE A 148 11.57 4.75 -21.09
N ILE A 149 12.31 4.28 -22.12
CA ILE A 149 11.76 4.08 -23.47
C ILE A 149 10.66 3.02 -23.44
N GLN A 150 10.89 1.87 -22.81
CA GLN A 150 9.89 0.80 -22.71
C GLN A 150 8.61 1.28 -22.04
N ARG A 151 8.73 2.08 -20.98
CA ARG A 151 7.56 2.61 -20.30
C ARG A 151 6.85 3.66 -21.15
N LEU A 152 7.57 4.52 -21.84
CA LEU A 152 7.00 5.50 -22.77
C LEU A 152 6.26 4.83 -23.94
N GLU A 153 6.81 3.75 -24.50
CA GLU A 153 6.16 2.90 -25.51
C GLU A 153 4.86 2.30 -24.99
N MET A 154 4.86 1.79 -23.76
CA MET A 154 3.64 1.29 -23.12
C MET A 154 2.58 2.39 -22.99
N LEU A 155 2.97 3.61 -22.59
CA LEU A 155 2.05 4.75 -22.52
C LEU A 155 1.48 5.10 -23.89
N TYR A 156 2.29 5.09 -24.94
CA TYR A 156 1.84 5.31 -26.30
C TYR A 156 0.81 4.25 -26.73
N ILE A 157 1.09 2.96 -26.47
CA ILE A 157 0.14 1.89 -26.76
C ILE A 157 -1.18 2.11 -26.01
N LEU A 158 -1.13 2.46 -24.71
CA LEU A 158 -2.32 2.76 -23.91
C LEU A 158 -3.14 3.90 -24.53
N HIS A 159 -2.49 4.97 -24.98
CA HIS A 159 -3.15 6.08 -25.68
C HIS A 159 -3.84 5.63 -26.96
N ILE A 160 -3.14 4.87 -27.81
CA ILE A 160 -3.67 4.39 -29.09
C ILE A 160 -4.89 3.50 -28.91
N ILE A 161 -4.92 2.65 -27.88
CA ILE A 161 -6.08 1.78 -27.57
C ILE A 161 -7.15 2.50 -26.74
N GLY A 162 -7.02 3.81 -26.50
CA GLY A 162 -8.00 4.62 -25.77
C GLY A 162 -8.07 4.35 -24.27
N LYS A 163 -7.03 3.77 -23.67
CA LYS A 163 -6.93 3.59 -22.22
C LYS A 163 -6.37 4.85 -21.56
N THR A 164 -6.94 5.19 -20.41
CA THR A 164 -6.52 6.35 -19.62
C THR A 164 -5.08 6.20 -19.13
N ILE A 165 -4.28 7.24 -19.33
CA ILE A 165 -2.95 7.38 -18.74
C ILE A 165 -3.06 8.23 -17.48
N LEU A 166 -2.32 7.85 -16.43
CA LEU A 166 -2.27 8.65 -15.21
C LEU A 166 -1.63 10.01 -15.48
N GLN A 167 -2.31 11.09 -15.07
CA GLN A 167 -1.84 12.46 -15.28
C GLN A 167 -0.43 12.69 -14.74
N THR A 168 -0.13 12.19 -13.55
CA THR A 168 1.18 12.34 -12.88
C THR A 168 2.30 11.69 -13.69
N GLU A 169 2.02 10.53 -14.26
CA GLU A 169 2.96 9.80 -15.09
C GLU A 169 3.19 10.53 -16.42
N ALA A 170 2.13 10.94 -17.11
CA ALA A 170 2.27 11.70 -18.36
C ALA A 170 3.04 13.01 -18.16
N THR A 171 2.81 13.69 -17.04
CA THR A 171 3.52 14.92 -16.68
C THR A 171 5.02 14.66 -16.59
N HIS A 172 5.42 13.59 -15.89
CA HIS A 172 6.83 13.20 -15.75
C HIS A 172 7.51 12.93 -17.10
N TYR A 173 6.86 12.14 -17.99
CA TYR A 173 7.42 11.86 -19.32
C TYR A 173 7.47 13.10 -20.20
N PHE A 174 6.44 13.96 -20.16
CA PHE A 174 6.46 15.23 -20.88
C PHE A 174 7.64 16.10 -20.45
N GLU A 175 7.86 16.27 -19.14
CA GLU A 175 8.98 17.06 -18.62
C GLU A 175 10.32 16.52 -19.12
N LYS A 176 10.51 15.20 -19.08
CA LYS A 176 11.75 14.57 -19.56
C LYS A 176 11.97 14.75 -21.06
N LEU A 177 10.93 14.55 -21.88
CA LEU A 177 11.01 14.77 -23.32
C LEU A 177 11.19 16.24 -23.69
N TRP A 178 10.66 17.15 -22.87
CA TRP A 178 10.86 18.59 -23.02
C TRP A 178 12.28 19.01 -22.67
N GLU A 179 12.83 18.55 -21.54
CA GLU A 179 14.23 18.75 -21.13
C GLU A 179 15.20 18.23 -22.20
N ALA A 180 14.89 17.07 -22.78
CA ALA A 180 15.61 16.44 -23.88
C ALA A 180 15.50 17.19 -25.22
N LYS A 181 14.61 18.19 -25.32
CA LYS A 181 14.25 18.89 -26.57
C LYS A 181 13.71 17.96 -27.67
N VAL A 182 13.11 16.83 -27.29
CA VAL A 182 12.37 15.93 -28.18
C VAL A 182 11.01 16.57 -28.51
N ILE A 183 10.29 17.02 -27.48
CA ILE A 183 9.08 17.83 -27.67
C ILE A 183 9.48 19.29 -27.85
N ARG A 184 9.09 19.88 -29.00
CA ARG A 184 9.41 21.28 -29.36
C ARG A 184 8.16 22.10 -29.69
N PHE A 185 7.27 22.23 -28.72
CA PHE A 185 6.09 23.08 -28.87
C PHE A 185 6.41 24.57 -28.88
N THR A 186 5.77 25.30 -29.79
CA THR A 186 5.80 26.77 -29.85
C THR A 186 5.10 27.39 -28.64
N GLN A 187 5.32 28.69 -28.41
CA GLN A 187 4.64 29.39 -27.32
C GLN A 187 3.11 29.34 -27.49
N GLU A 188 2.62 29.52 -28.72
CA GLU A 188 1.20 29.42 -29.06
C GLU A 188 0.61 28.05 -28.74
N GLN A 189 1.32 26.96 -29.07
CA GLN A 189 0.89 25.60 -28.74
C GLN A 189 0.80 25.38 -27.23
N LYS A 190 1.73 25.95 -26.46
CA LYS A 190 1.70 25.86 -24.99
C LYS A 190 0.53 26.61 -24.39
N ASP A 191 0.27 27.82 -24.88
CA ASP A 191 -0.83 28.65 -24.39
C ASP A 191 -2.18 27.99 -24.73
N GLU A 192 -2.28 27.35 -25.89
CA GLU A 192 -3.44 26.55 -26.27
C GLU A 192 -3.63 25.32 -25.36
N LEU A 193 -2.57 24.59 -25.03
CA LEU A 193 -2.63 23.46 -24.09
C LEU A 193 -3.07 23.91 -22.69
N LYS A 194 -2.56 25.05 -22.20
CA LYS A 194 -2.99 25.65 -20.94
C LYS A 194 -4.46 26.06 -20.97
N ARG A 195 -4.93 26.65 -22.07
CA ARG A 195 -6.33 27.03 -22.25
C ARG A 195 -7.25 25.80 -22.19
N LYS A 196 -6.94 24.76 -22.97
CA LYS A 196 -7.68 23.48 -22.95
C LYS A 196 -7.67 22.83 -21.57
N ALA A 197 -6.53 22.84 -20.89
CA ALA A 197 -6.39 22.32 -19.55
C ALA A 197 -7.28 23.09 -18.55
N PHE A 198 -7.28 24.42 -18.62
CA PHE A 198 -8.10 25.26 -17.77
C PHE A 198 -9.60 25.01 -18.01
N GLU A 199 -10.04 24.93 -19.26
CA GLU A 199 -11.43 24.65 -19.63
C GLU A 199 -11.89 23.28 -19.09
N HIS A 200 -11.07 22.25 -19.29
CA HIS A 200 -11.37 20.90 -18.80
C HIS A 200 -11.48 20.86 -17.27
N LEU A 201 -10.50 21.44 -16.56
CA LEU A 201 -10.51 21.46 -15.09
C LEU A 201 -11.64 22.31 -14.53
N THR A 202 -11.99 23.42 -15.20
CA THR A 202 -13.14 24.26 -14.83
C THR A 202 -14.43 23.46 -14.90
N ALA A 203 -14.65 22.72 -16.00
CA ALA A 203 -15.83 21.88 -16.15
C ALA A 203 -15.87 20.76 -15.10
N ALA A 204 -14.75 20.08 -14.84
CA ALA A 204 -14.65 18.98 -13.89
C ALA A 204 -14.86 19.42 -12.42
N LYS A 205 -14.46 20.65 -12.07
CA LYS A 205 -14.54 21.19 -10.71
C LYS A 205 -15.82 21.98 -10.43
N ASN A 206 -16.76 22.03 -11.37
CA ASN A 206 -17.96 22.84 -11.23
C ASN A 206 -18.77 22.42 -9.97
N PRO A 207 -18.91 23.31 -8.96
CA PRO A 207 -19.55 22.97 -7.69
C PRO A 207 -21.03 22.61 -7.83
N THR A 208 -21.68 22.99 -8.94
CA THR A 208 -23.08 22.62 -9.25
C THR A 208 -23.29 21.11 -9.41
N LEU A 209 -22.22 20.32 -9.53
CA LEU A 209 -22.25 18.86 -9.59
C LEU A 209 -22.39 18.20 -8.19
N SER A 210 -22.37 18.98 -7.11
CA SER A 210 -22.48 18.47 -5.73
C SER A 210 -23.91 18.06 -5.35
N LYS A 211 -24.03 17.00 -4.55
CA LYS A 211 -25.34 16.45 -4.11
C LYS A 211 -25.85 17.08 -2.81
N THR A 212 -24.99 17.77 -2.06
CA THR A 212 -25.35 18.37 -0.76
C THR A 212 -24.84 19.81 -0.66
N LYS A 213 -25.53 20.62 0.15
CA LYS A 213 -25.19 22.03 0.37
C LYS A 213 -23.82 22.24 1.03
N ASP A 214 -23.47 21.39 2.02
CA ASP A 214 -22.15 21.43 2.67
C ASP A 214 -21.01 21.11 1.68
N GLN A 215 -21.22 20.15 0.79
CA GLN A 215 -20.27 19.85 -0.28
C GLN A 215 -20.16 21.00 -1.29
N TYR A 216 -21.29 21.62 -1.65
CA TYR A 216 -21.32 22.79 -2.53
C TYR A 216 -20.48 23.94 -1.99
N ASP A 217 -20.66 24.32 -0.73
CA ASP A 217 -19.98 25.48 -0.13
C ASP A 217 -18.47 25.25 -0.02
N LYS A 218 -18.04 24.02 0.33
CA LYS A 218 -16.63 23.61 0.32
C LYS A 218 -16.03 23.64 -1.09
N LEU A 219 -16.73 23.07 -2.07
CA LEU A 219 -16.27 23.04 -3.46
C LEU A 219 -16.24 24.43 -4.08
N LYS A 220 -17.17 25.32 -3.75
CA LYS A 220 -17.22 26.70 -4.23
C LYS A 220 -15.97 27.49 -3.82
N THR A 221 -15.49 27.28 -2.59
CA THR A 221 -14.28 27.96 -2.10
C THR A 221 -13.04 27.50 -2.89
N VAL A 222 -12.88 26.19 -3.07
CA VAL A 222 -11.79 25.59 -3.86
C VAL A 222 -11.87 26.01 -5.33
N TYR A 223 -13.08 26.04 -5.90
CA TYR A 223 -13.34 26.44 -7.28
C TYR A 223 -12.99 27.91 -7.53
N ASN A 224 -13.39 28.82 -6.63
CA ASN A 224 -13.04 30.24 -6.76
C ASN A 224 -11.53 30.47 -6.64
N SER A 225 -10.85 29.74 -5.75
CA SER A 225 -9.38 29.76 -5.66
C SER A 225 -8.74 29.29 -6.96
N PHE A 226 -9.24 28.19 -7.55
CA PHE A 226 -8.80 27.71 -8.85
C PHE A 226 -9.01 28.75 -9.98
N LEU A 227 -10.19 29.36 -10.07
CA LEU A 227 -10.47 30.40 -11.06
C LEU A 227 -9.55 31.62 -10.90
N SER A 228 -9.24 32.01 -9.66
CA SER A 228 -8.33 33.13 -9.39
C SER A 228 -6.89 32.88 -9.85
N ALA A 229 -6.42 31.63 -9.81
CA ALA A 229 -5.11 31.24 -10.33
C ALA A 229 -5.06 31.22 -11.87
N GLY A 230 -6.22 31.06 -12.52
CA GLY A 230 -6.38 31.11 -13.97
C GLY A 230 -5.52 30.06 -14.70
N VAL A 231 -5.17 30.36 -15.95
CA VAL A 231 -4.37 29.48 -16.82
C VAL A 231 -2.94 29.25 -16.32
N GLU A 232 -2.46 30.07 -15.38
CA GLU A 232 -1.11 29.99 -14.82
C GLU A 232 -1.01 29.12 -13.55
N GLY A 233 -2.15 28.62 -13.05
CA GLY A 233 -2.18 27.73 -11.89
C GLY A 233 -1.38 26.45 -12.08
N ASN A 234 -0.74 25.97 -11.01
CA ASN A 234 0.08 24.74 -11.05
C ASN A 234 -0.70 23.51 -11.53
N GLU A 235 -1.97 23.41 -11.17
CA GLU A 235 -2.84 22.31 -11.60
C GLU A 235 -3.09 22.35 -13.12
N VAL A 236 -3.31 23.55 -13.67
CA VAL A 236 -3.46 23.76 -15.12
C VAL A 236 -2.18 23.41 -15.85
N LYS A 237 -1.02 23.84 -15.33
CA LYS A 237 0.29 23.52 -15.92
C LYS A 237 0.54 22.01 -16.01
N ARG A 238 0.29 21.28 -14.92
CA ARG A 238 0.41 19.81 -14.91
C ARG A 238 -0.54 19.14 -15.88
N TYR A 239 -1.79 19.61 -15.95
CA TYR A 239 -2.76 19.05 -16.89
C TYR A 239 -2.42 19.41 -18.35
N ALA A 240 -1.85 20.60 -18.60
CA ALA A 240 -1.35 20.99 -19.91
C ALA A 240 -0.17 20.12 -20.36
N MET A 241 0.71 19.71 -19.45
CA MET A 241 1.79 18.74 -19.74
C MET A 241 1.24 17.36 -20.09
N TYR A 242 0.23 16.88 -19.36
CA TYR A 242 -0.52 15.67 -19.72
C TYR A 242 -1.07 15.77 -21.14
N LEU A 243 -1.83 16.83 -21.46
CA LEU A 243 -2.36 17.06 -22.80
C LEU A 243 -1.24 17.19 -23.85
N GLY A 244 -0.09 17.75 -23.46
CA GLY A 244 1.06 17.90 -24.31
C GLY A 244 1.68 16.56 -24.70
N LEU A 245 1.78 15.61 -23.76
CA LEU A 245 2.25 14.26 -24.07
C LEU A 245 1.30 13.55 -25.03
N LEU A 246 -0.01 13.63 -24.76
CA LEU A 246 -1.02 13.03 -25.64
C LEU A 246 -0.97 13.62 -27.05
N LYS A 247 -0.82 14.95 -27.15
CA LYS A 247 -0.63 15.62 -28.43
C LYS A 247 0.62 15.11 -29.15
N TRP A 248 1.72 14.93 -28.44
CA TRP A 248 2.94 14.40 -29.05
C TRP A 248 2.75 12.97 -29.56
N PHE A 249 2.03 12.12 -28.82
CA PHE A 249 1.61 10.80 -29.30
C PHE A 249 0.72 10.85 -30.54
N ASP A 250 -0.23 11.79 -30.59
CA ASP A 250 -1.05 12.01 -31.79
C ASP A 250 -0.17 12.42 -32.98
N ASP A 251 0.82 13.30 -32.76
CA ASP A 251 1.76 13.72 -33.79
C ASP A 251 2.65 12.54 -34.24
N LEU A 252 3.14 11.68 -33.35
CA LEU A 252 3.87 10.45 -33.72
C LEU A 252 3.04 9.56 -34.64
N LYS A 253 1.78 9.31 -34.26
CA LYS A 253 0.84 8.50 -35.06
C LYS A 253 0.57 9.14 -36.42
N ALA A 254 0.36 10.45 -36.46
CA ALA A 254 0.02 11.17 -37.69
C ALA A 254 1.16 11.20 -38.71
N PHE A 255 2.40 11.15 -38.25
CA PHE A 255 3.60 11.17 -39.09
C PHE A 255 4.29 9.81 -39.23
N ASP A 256 3.68 8.73 -38.72
CA ASP A 256 4.23 7.36 -38.74
C ASP A 256 5.65 7.26 -38.17
N ARG A 257 5.87 7.92 -37.03
CA ARG A 257 7.18 7.99 -36.35
C ARG A 257 7.22 7.09 -35.12
N GLU A 258 8.34 6.40 -34.92
CA GLU A 258 8.55 5.59 -33.72
C GLU A 258 9.19 6.40 -32.60
N ILE A 259 8.86 6.05 -31.34
CA ILE A 259 9.46 6.70 -30.17
C ILE A 259 10.99 6.55 -30.17
N ARG A 260 11.49 5.41 -30.64
CA ARG A 260 12.94 5.10 -30.68
C ARG A 260 13.70 6.01 -31.65
N ASP A 261 13.05 6.44 -32.72
CA ASP A 261 13.66 7.30 -33.74
C ASP A 261 13.75 8.76 -33.27
N GLU A 262 12.91 9.16 -32.32
CA GLU A 262 12.83 10.54 -31.83
C GLU A 262 13.70 10.79 -30.59
N ILE A 263 14.13 9.72 -29.93
CA ILE A 263 14.95 9.77 -28.70
C ILE A 263 16.35 9.28 -29.05
N GLU A 264 17.13 10.14 -29.70
CA GLU A 264 18.57 9.96 -29.86
C GLU A 264 19.31 10.49 -28.63
N TYR A 265 20.07 9.62 -27.96
CA TYR A 265 21.03 10.00 -26.92
C TYR A 265 22.39 9.35 -27.15
#